data_AF-A0A172TW20-F1
#
_entry.id   AF-A0A172TW20-F1
#
_cell.length_a   1.000
_cell.length_b   1.000
_cell.length_c   1.000
_cell.angle_alpha   90.00
_cell.angle_beta   90.00
_cell.angle_gamma   90.00
#
_symmetry.space_group_name_H-M   'P 1'
#
loop_
_entity.id
_entity.type
_entity.pdbx_description
1 polymer ?
#
loop_
_entity_poly.entity_id
_entity_poly.type
_entity_poly.pdbx_seq_one_letter_code
_entity_poly.pdbx_strand_id
1 'polypeptide(L)'
;MRTAFLLLLAFAVSIVKAQEIKSPEDSSGHNVKVYKVNPGERVSDALLSNGGLYQYHKFMQGEVFYKGGNYGSGVLNYNRLTGEMQFIDPKGDTLTLDNEKEIEKVVIGPDTFYYSQGYLQKVVEFSSTVAKQTYLELSNREKVGAFGTVAQNAIDTHTTIVTNQGFKSVVAQEILTYREKTIYFIGDRYGHFKLLNKKNVLYLYSKKEKEVSAYLKDNPVNFQKEADVQRLIEFLKDLKA
;
A
#
# COMPACT_ATOMS: atom_id res chain seq x y z
N MET A 1 -58.39 3.12 -41.04
CA MET A 1 -58.69 3.94 -39.86
C MET A 1 -57.99 3.30 -38.66
N ARG A 2 -57.05 4.02 -38.04
CA ARG A 2 -56.73 4.06 -36.58
C ARG A 2 -56.52 2.73 -35.83
N THR A 3 -55.48 2.44 -35.05
CA THR A 3 -54.29 3.15 -34.55
C THR A 3 -53.43 2.08 -33.86
N ALA A 4 -52.09 2.19 -33.95
CA ALA A 4 -51.15 1.39 -33.17
C ALA A 4 -51.15 1.82 -31.68
N PHE A 5 -50.89 0.89 -30.76
CA PHE A 5 -50.15 1.22 -29.52
C PHE A 5 -49.40 -0.01 -28.98
N LEU A 6 -48.07 0.16 -28.97
CA LEU A 6 -47.05 -0.65 -28.30
C LEU A 6 -47.26 -0.63 -26.78
N LEU A 7 -46.93 -1.73 -26.09
CA LEU A 7 -46.18 -1.64 -24.82
C LEU A 7 -45.39 -2.94 -24.59
N LEU A 8 -44.10 -2.91 -24.95
CA LEU A 8 -43.12 -3.92 -24.59
C LEU A 8 -42.47 -3.45 -23.28
N LEU A 9 -42.69 -4.18 -22.17
CA LEU A 9 -42.00 -3.92 -20.91
C LEU A 9 -40.60 -4.55 -20.98
N ALA A 10 -39.59 -3.76 -21.33
CA ALA A 10 -38.19 -4.14 -21.20
C ALA A 10 -37.67 -3.73 -19.81
N PHE A 11 -37.38 -4.71 -18.96
CA PHE A 11 -36.61 -4.51 -17.72
C PHE A 11 -35.16 -4.18 -18.10
N ALA A 12 -34.80 -2.90 -18.01
CA ALA A 12 -33.40 -2.47 -18.10
C ALA A 12 -32.71 -2.77 -16.76
N VAL A 13 -31.84 -3.79 -16.75
CA VAL A 13 -30.80 -3.94 -15.73
C VAL A 13 -29.78 -2.83 -15.98
N SER A 14 -29.81 -1.78 -15.16
CA SER A 14 -28.80 -0.73 -15.19
C SER A 14 -27.47 -1.28 -14.71
N ILE A 15 -26.61 -1.65 -15.66
CA ILE A 15 -25.17 -1.82 -15.43
C ILE A 15 -24.63 -0.43 -15.12
N VAL A 16 -24.33 -0.16 -13.85
CA VAL A 16 -23.51 0.98 -13.47
C VAL A 16 -22.13 0.71 -14.06
N LYS A 17 -21.84 1.35 -15.20
CA LYS A 17 -20.48 1.49 -15.72
C LYS A 17 -19.65 2.10 -14.58
N ALA A 18 -18.68 1.36 -14.06
CA ALA A 18 -17.62 1.94 -13.25
C ALA A 18 -17.00 3.07 -14.08
N GLN A 19 -17.30 4.31 -13.74
CA GLN A 19 -16.55 5.44 -14.28
C GLN A 19 -15.14 5.32 -13.71
N GLU A 20 -14.18 5.12 -14.61
CA GLU A 20 -12.77 5.29 -14.31
C GLU A 20 -12.57 6.76 -13.93
N ILE A 21 -12.62 7.05 -12.63
CA ILE A 21 -12.31 8.37 -12.10
C ILE A 21 -10.82 8.55 -12.37
N LYS A 22 -10.46 9.55 -13.20
CA LYS A 22 -9.07 10.01 -13.35
C LYS A 22 -8.48 10.14 -11.95
N SER A 23 -7.43 9.38 -11.66
CA SER A 23 -6.76 9.48 -10.39
C SER A 23 -6.34 10.93 -10.18
N PRO A 24 -6.60 11.54 -9.01
CA PRO A 24 -6.03 12.84 -8.70
C PRO A 24 -4.51 12.74 -8.81
N GLU A 25 -3.92 13.60 -9.63
CA GLU A 25 -2.47 13.79 -9.63
C GLU A 25 -2.08 14.25 -8.23
N ASP A 26 -1.19 13.52 -7.57
CA ASP A 26 -0.58 14.04 -6.35
C ASP A 26 0.42 15.16 -6.71
N SER A 27 0.91 15.86 -5.69
CA SER A 27 1.93 16.89 -5.84
C SER A 27 3.27 16.38 -6.42
N SER A 28 3.39 15.08 -6.71
CA SER A 28 4.56 14.44 -7.31
C SER A 28 4.37 14.06 -8.79
N GLY A 29 3.16 14.26 -9.35
CA GLY A 29 2.84 14.04 -10.77
C GLY A 29 2.53 12.59 -11.14
N HIS A 30 2.18 11.73 -10.18
CA HIS A 30 1.80 10.34 -10.44
C HIS A 30 0.27 10.15 -10.42
N ASN A 31 -0.24 9.27 -11.29
CA ASN A 31 -1.61 8.75 -11.19
C ASN A 31 -1.68 7.89 -9.91
N VAL A 32 -2.16 8.45 -8.81
CA VAL A 32 -2.29 7.69 -7.56
C VAL A 32 -3.56 6.87 -7.60
N LYS A 33 -3.46 5.53 -7.55
CA LYS A 33 -4.66 4.68 -7.48
C LYS A 33 -5.52 5.07 -6.29
N VAL A 34 -6.77 5.40 -6.57
CA VAL A 34 -7.77 5.80 -5.58
C VAL A 34 -8.91 4.79 -5.55
N TYR A 35 -9.38 4.51 -4.34
CA TYR A 35 -10.47 3.58 -4.05
C TYR A 35 -11.53 4.30 -3.24
N LYS A 36 -12.79 4.23 -3.69
CA LYS A 36 -13.92 4.79 -2.96
C LYS A 36 -14.69 3.70 -2.23
N VAL A 37 -15.15 4.03 -1.03
CA VAL A 37 -16.09 3.23 -0.23
C VAL A 37 -17.30 4.11 0.05
N ASN A 38 -18.48 3.65 -0.32
CA ASN A 38 -19.72 4.40 -0.15
C ASN A 38 -20.32 4.16 1.24
N PRO A 39 -21.18 5.08 1.73
CA PRO A 39 -21.94 4.85 2.95
C PRO A 39 -22.70 3.52 2.91
N GLY A 40 -22.70 2.78 4.01
CA GLY A 40 -23.33 1.47 4.14
C GLY A 40 -22.46 0.29 3.70
N GLU A 41 -21.37 0.53 2.98
CA GLU A 41 -20.42 -0.53 2.60
C GLU A 41 -19.47 -0.86 3.75
N ARG A 42 -19.11 -2.14 3.88
CA ARG A 42 -17.98 -2.56 4.70
C ARG A 42 -16.69 -2.20 3.97
N VAL A 43 -15.81 -1.46 4.63
CA VAL A 43 -14.55 -0.97 4.02
C VAL A 43 -13.71 -2.11 3.42
N SER A 44 -13.56 -3.22 4.15
CA SER A 44 -12.83 -4.40 3.67
C SER A 44 -13.41 -4.97 2.38
N ASP A 45 -14.74 -5.03 2.28
CA ASP A 45 -15.44 -5.73 1.21
C ASP A 45 -15.44 -4.88 -0.06
N ALA A 46 -15.63 -3.56 0.09
CA ALA A 46 -15.50 -2.60 -0.99
C ALA A 46 -14.06 -2.58 -1.56
N LEU A 47 -13.05 -2.54 -0.68
CA LEU A 47 -11.65 -2.57 -1.08
C LEU A 47 -11.23 -3.92 -1.68
N LEU A 48 -11.81 -5.02 -1.24
CA LEU A 48 -11.59 -6.32 -1.88
C LEU A 48 -12.18 -6.32 -3.29
N SER A 49 -13.42 -5.86 -3.43
CA SER A 49 -14.17 -5.87 -4.69
C SER A 49 -13.54 -5.00 -5.77
N ASN A 50 -12.96 -3.85 -5.39
CA ASN A 50 -12.26 -2.96 -6.32
C ASN A 50 -10.76 -3.27 -6.48
N GLY A 51 -10.28 -4.38 -5.88
CA GLY A 51 -8.89 -4.80 -5.99
C GLY A 51 -7.89 -3.93 -5.25
N GLY A 52 -8.33 -3.12 -4.29
CA GLY A 52 -7.49 -2.27 -3.43
C GLY A 52 -6.95 -2.96 -2.18
N LEU A 53 -7.61 -4.01 -1.68
CA LEU A 53 -7.30 -4.58 -0.36
C LEU A 53 -5.94 -5.28 -0.29
N TYR A 54 -5.61 -6.08 -1.31
CA TYR A 54 -4.41 -6.92 -1.31
C TYR A 54 -3.39 -6.49 -2.36
N GLN A 55 -2.10 -6.66 -2.07
CA GLN A 55 -1.02 -6.36 -3.02
C GLN A 55 -1.06 -7.26 -4.26
N TYR A 56 -1.29 -8.56 -4.07
CA TYR A 56 -1.45 -9.51 -5.16
C TYR A 56 -2.93 -9.75 -5.47
N HIS A 57 -3.27 -9.92 -6.76
CA HIS A 57 -4.64 -10.18 -7.20
C HIS A 57 -5.23 -11.46 -6.60
N LYS A 58 -4.38 -12.46 -6.35
CA LYS A 58 -4.72 -13.71 -5.67
C LYS A 58 -3.68 -13.98 -4.59
N PHE A 59 -4.07 -14.73 -3.56
CA PHE A 59 -3.11 -15.32 -2.63
C PHE A 59 -2.17 -16.24 -3.42
N MET A 60 -0.88 -16.16 -3.12
CA MET A 60 0.18 -16.86 -3.86
C MET A 60 0.99 -17.74 -2.93
N GLN A 61 1.54 -18.85 -3.45
CA GLN A 61 2.46 -19.66 -2.68
C GLN A 61 3.65 -18.82 -2.21
N GLY A 62 3.98 -18.94 -0.93
CA GLY A 62 5.10 -18.26 -0.32
C GLY A 62 5.68 -19.03 0.86
N GLU A 63 6.81 -18.51 1.34
CA GLU A 63 7.61 -19.08 2.42
C GLU A 63 7.89 -18.01 3.47
N VAL A 64 7.80 -18.38 4.74
CA VAL A 64 8.10 -17.53 5.89
C VAL A 64 9.34 -18.12 6.56
N PHE A 65 10.43 -17.36 6.57
CA PHE A 65 11.68 -17.73 7.22
C PHE A 65 11.77 -17.01 8.55
N TYR A 66 12.04 -17.77 9.61
CA TYR A 66 12.21 -17.24 10.97
C TYR A 66 13.68 -17.14 11.32
N LYS A 67 14.03 -16.18 12.19
CA LYS A 67 15.42 -15.92 12.64
C LYS A 67 16.08 -17.13 13.33
N GLY A 68 15.28 -18.09 13.80
CA GLY A 68 15.76 -19.36 14.35
C GLY A 68 16.20 -20.39 13.30
N GLY A 69 16.04 -20.10 12.01
CA GLY A 69 16.39 -21.00 10.90
C GLY A 69 15.23 -21.90 10.43
N ASN A 70 14.17 -22.03 11.23
CA ASN A 70 12.94 -22.70 10.83
C ASN A 70 12.21 -21.88 9.75
N TYR A 71 11.42 -22.58 8.94
CA TYR A 71 10.58 -21.96 7.91
C TYR A 71 9.20 -22.63 7.85
N GLY A 72 8.23 -21.88 7.34
CA GLY A 72 6.89 -22.37 7.03
C GLY A 72 6.51 -22.01 5.60
N SER A 73 5.56 -22.74 5.02
CA SER A 73 5.03 -22.46 3.68
C SER A 73 3.52 -22.27 3.74
N GLY A 74 2.98 -21.37 2.94
CA GLY A 74 1.54 -21.12 2.88
C GLY A 74 1.13 -20.35 1.63
N VAL A 75 -0.18 -20.18 1.45
CA VAL A 75 -0.71 -19.30 0.40
C VAL A 75 -0.89 -17.93 1.04
N LEU A 76 -0.03 -16.98 0.68
CA LEU A 76 0.16 -15.69 1.34
C LEU A 76 -0.29 -14.52 0.47
N ASN A 77 -0.63 -13.41 1.12
CA ASN A 77 -0.80 -12.10 0.48
C ASN A 77 -0.54 -10.98 1.50
N TYR A 78 -0.21 -9.79 1.01
CA TYR A 78 -0.02 -8.61 1.86
C TYR A 78 -1.27 -7.74 1.81
N ASN A 79 -1.88 -7.48 2.97
CA ASN A 79 -3.05 -6.65 3.12
C ASN A 79 -2.63 -5.18 3.18
N ARG A 80 -2.92 -4.40 2.13
CA ARG A 80 -2.53 -2.99 2.03
C ARG A 80 -3.30 -2.08 2.98
N LEU A 81 -4.47 -2.51 3.48
CA LEU A 81 -5.23 -1.73 4.46
C LEU A 81 -4.64 -1.86 5.86
N THR A 82 -4.30 -3.08 6.28
CA THR A 82 -3.78 -3.34 7.64
C THR A 82 -2.27 -3.29 7.74
N GLY A 83 -1.57 -3.44 6.61
CA GLY A 83 -0.11 -3.56 6.58
C GLY A 83 0.40 -4.93 7.05
N GLU A 84 -0.46 -5.94 7.08
CA GLU A 84 -0.16 -7.27 7.60
C GLU A 84 0.02 -8.31 6.49
N MET A 85 0.87 -9.30 6.73
CA MET A 85 0.96 -10.49 5.89
C MET A 85 -0.11 -11.50 6.32
N GLN A 86 -0.94 -11.93 5.39
CA GLN A 86 -2.07 -12.82 5.63
C GLN A 86 -1.93 -14.12 4.84
N PHE A 87 -2.49 -15.20 5.37
CA PHE A 87 -2.50 -16.52 4.76
C PHE A 87 -3.90 -17.14 4.79
N ILE A 88 -4.14 -18.09 3.89
CA ILE A 88 -5.33 -18.93 3.91
C ILE A 88 -5.02 -20.20 4.69
N ASP A 89 -5.76 -20.47 5.77
CA ASP A 89 -5.62 -21.67 6.57
C ASP A 89 -6.27 -22.89 5.89
N PRO A 90 -6.08 -24.12 6.41
CA PRO A 90 -6.69 -25.33 5.82
C PRO A 90 -8.23 -25.35 5.81
N LYS A 91 -8.89 -24.52 6.62
CA LYS A 91 -10.36 -24.37 6.65
C LYS A 91 -10.85 -23.34 5.63
N GLY A 92 -9.95 -22.60 5.01
CA GLY A 92 -10.25 -21.52 4.06
C GLY A 92 -10.36 -20.15 4.71
N ASP A 93 -10.06 -20.02 6.00
CA ASP A 93 -10.09 -18.75 6.71
C ASP A 93 -8.84 -17.93 6.39
N THR A 94 -9.03 -16.61 6.25
CA THR A 94 -7.91 -15.68 6.13
C THR A 94 -7.42 -15.25 7.51
N LEU A 95 -6.16 -15.53 7.80
CA LEU A 95 -5.49 -15.23 9.08
C LEU A 95 -4.25 -14.37 8.85
N THR A 96 -3.87 -13.58 9.86
CA THR A 96 -2.62 -12.81 9.85
C THR A 96 -1.48 -13.68 10.42
N LEU A 97 -0.28 -13.56 9.87
CA LEU A 97 0.92 -14.20 10.45
C LEU A 97 1.17 -13.66 11.85
N ASP A 98 1.46 -14.56 12.80
CA ASP A 98 1.84 -14.20 14.15
C ASP A 98 3.37 -14.11 14.33
N ASN A 99 3.80 -13.69 15.52
CA ASN A 99 5.21 -13.65 15.92
C ASN A 99 6.10 -12.91 14.91
N GLU A 100 5.63 -11.80 14.37
CA GLU A 100 6.26 -11.15 13.21
C GLU A 100 7.67 -10.65 13.51
N LYS A 101 7.97 -10.36 14.78
CA LYS A 101 9.31 -10.00 15.25
C LYS A 101 10.34 -11.13 15.11
N GLU A 102 9.88 -12.38 15.05
CA GLU A 102 10.72 -13.56 14.84
C GLU A 102 10.92 -13.86 13.36
N ILE A 103 10.11 -13.25 12.48
CA ILE A 103 10.27 -13.39 11.03
C ILE A 103 11.56 -12.69 10.59
N GLU A 104 12.39 -13.43 9.88
CA GLU A 104 13.56 -12.90 9.17
C GLU A 104 13.12 -12.30 7.84
N LYS A 105 12.40 -13.08 7.03
CA LYS A 105 11.86 -12.66 5.74
C LYS A 105 10.66 -13.51 5.31
N VAL A 106 9.81 -12.93 4.47
CA VAL A 106 8.75 -13.63 3.75
C VAL A 106 9.05 -13.56 2.26
N VAL A 107 8.92 -14.66 1.54
CA VAL A 107 9.11 -14.73 0.09
C VAL A 107 7.77 -15.09 -0.56
N ILE A 108 7.30 -14.28 -1.50
CA ILE A 108 6.07 -14.53 -2.27
C ILE A 108 6.38 -14.32 -3.75
N GLY A 109 6.47 -15.41 -4.52
CA GLY A 109 6.93 -15.34 -5.91
C GLY A 109 8.32 -14.68 -6.00
N PRO A 110 8.48 -13.59 -6.78
CA PRO A 110 9.77 -12.90 -6.92
C PRO A 110 10.06 -11.91 -5.76
N ASP A 111 9.06 -11.63 -4.93
CA ASP A 111 9.16 -10.58 -3.92
C ASP A 111 9.67 -11.13 -2.59
N THR A 112 10.53 -10.36 -1.93
CA THR A 112 11.00 -10.62 -0.57
C THR A 112 10.53 -9.49 0.33
N PHE A 113 9.99 -9.82 1.50
CA PHE A 113 9.57 -8.87 2.52
C PHE A 113 10.38 -9.07 3.79
N TYR A 114 10.83 -7.99 4.42
CA TYR A 114 11.47 -8.01 5.74
C TYR A 114 10.51 -7.45 6.78
N TYR A 115 10.50 -7.99 7.99
CA TYR A 115 9.73 -7.40 9.09
C TYR A 115 10.63 -6.48 9.93
N SER A 116 10.29 -5.19 10.00
CA SER A 116 10.99 -4.20 10.82
C SER A 116 10.03 -3.21 11.46
N GLN A 117 9.60 -2.17 10.72
CA GLN A 117 8.57 -1.21 11.13
C GLN A 117 7.23 -1.57 10.47
N GLY A 118 6.93 -2.87 10.40
CA GLY A 118 5.97 -3.48 9.48
C GLY A 118 6.68 -4.29 8.38
N TYR A 119 5.91 -4.88 7.46
CA TYR A 119 6.46 -5.62 6.33
C TYR A 119 6.97 -4.67 5.23
N LEU A 120 8.25 -4.80 4.89
CA LEU A 120 8.96 -3.99 3.91
C LEU A 120 9.33 -4.83 2.70
N GLN A 121 8.74 -4.57 1.54
CA GLN A 121 9.07 -5.23 0.28
C GLN A 121 10.45 -4.76 -0.21
N LYS A 122 11.36 -5.69 -0.46
CA LYS A 122 12.66 -5.42 -1.05
C LYS A 122 12.50 -4.82 -2.45
N VAL A 123 13.14 -3.66 -2.67
CA VAL A 123 13.26 -3.03 -3.99
C VAL A 123 14.57 -3.46 -4.63
N VAL A 124 15.67 -3.30 -3.90
CA VAL A 124 17.01 -3.68 -4.35
C VAL A 124 17.94 -3.92 -3.16
N GLU A 125 18.97 -4.71 -3.38
CA GLU A 125 19.99 -5.03 -2.39
C GLU A 125 21.39 -4.96 -3.04
N PHE A 126 22.30 -4.27 -2.37
CA PHE A 126 23.70 -4.10 -2.72
C PHE A 126 24.52 -4.03 -1.42
N SER A 127 25.40 -3.04 -1.20
CA SER A 127 26.00 -2.83 0.13
C SER A 127 24.97 -2.44 1.20
N SER A 128 23.81 -1.95 0.77
CA SER A 128 22.64 -1.63 1.59
C SER A 128 21.40 -2.23 0.95
N THR A 129 20.31 -2.35 1.71
CA THR A 129 19.01 -2.77 1.17
C THR A 129 18.08 -1.58 1.09
N VAL A 130 17.47 -1.33 -0.07
CA VAL A 130 16.34 -0.42 -0.20
C VAL A 130 15.06 -1.23 -0.28
N ALA A 131 14.10 -0.87 0.55
CA ALA A 131 12.81 -1.52 0.66
C ALA A 131 11.69 -0.47 0.62
N LYS A 132 10.46 -0.91 0.36
CA LYS A 132 9.28 -0.05 0.37
C LYS A 132 8.16 -0.70 1.17
N GLN A 133 7.31 0.14 1.73
CA GLN A 133 6.03 -0.26 2.28
C GLN A 133 4.94 0.48 1.52
N THR A 134 3.98 -0.26 0.98
CA THR A 134 2.81 0.30 0.31
C THR A 134 1.59 0.04 1.18
N TYR A 135 0.73 1.03 1.37
CA TYR A 135 -0.50 0.89 2.15
C TYR A 135 -1.59 1.82 1.64
N LEU A 136 -2.83 1.55 2.05
CA LEU A 136 -3.97 2.43 1.77
C LEU A 136 -4.08 3.50 2.85
N GLU A 137 -3.93 4.76 2.45
CA GLU A 137 -4.15 5.91 3.30
C GLU A 137 -5.54 6.49 3.01
N LEU A 138 -6.32 6.76 4.07
CA LEU A 138 -7.56 7.50 3.92
C LEU A 138 -7.24 8.96 3.59
N SER A 139 -7.58 9.41 2.38
CA SER A 139 -7.23 10.73 1.86
C SER A 139 -8.39 11.72 1.83
N ASN A 140 -9.65 11.26 1.82
CA ASN A 140 -10.82 12.14 1.88
C ASN A 140 -12.03 11.48 2.58
N ARG A 141 -12.87 12.31 3.21
CA ARG A 141 -14.17 11.93 3.77
C ARG A 141 -15.23 12.92 3.31
N GLU A 142 -16.33 12.43 2.74
CA GLU A 142 -17.40 13.27 2.24
C GLU A 142 -18.74 12.87 2.85
N LYS A 143 -19.43 13.82 3.50
CA LYS A 143 -20.76 13.60 4.08
C LYS A 143 -21.81 13.66 2.98
N VAL A 144 -22.73 12.70 2.99
CA VAL A 144 -23.92 12.72 2.12
C VAL A 144 -25.07 13.34 2.91
N GLY A 145 -25.50 14.52 2.48
CA GLY A 145 -26.63 15.25 3.07
C GLY A 145 -27.98 14.61 2.71
N ALA A 146 -29.04 15.03 3.42
CA ALA A 146 -30.40 14.46 3.29
C ALA A 146 -31.01 14.54 1.88
N PHE A 147 -30.50 15.42 1.01
CA PHE A 147 -30.93 15.58 -0.38
C PHE A 147 -29.92 15.04 -1.41
N GLY A 148 -28.96 14.22 -0.98
CA GLY A 148 -27.90 13.68 -1.84
C GLY A 148 -26.78 14.68 -2.17
N THR A 149 -26.75 15.85 -1.53
CA THR A 149 -25.65 16.82 -1.66
C THR A 149 -24.41 16.32 -0.90
N VAL A 150 -23.25 16.41 -1.53
CA VAL A 150 -21.97 15.93 -0.97
C VAL A 150 -21.19 17.12 -0.41
N ALA A 151 -20.80 17.07 0.86
CA ALA A 151 -19.94 18.07 1.50
C ALA A 151 -18.56 17.47 1.82
N GLN A 152 -17.50 18.10 1.32
CA GLN A 152 -16.11 17.65 1.53
C GLN A 152 -15.57 18.12 2.88
N ASN A 153 -14.95 17.21 3.63
CA ASN A 153 -14.15 17.55 4.81
C ASN A 153 -12.69 17.21 4.53
N ALA A 154 -11.78 18.17 4.71
CA ALA A 154 -10.35 17.89 4.67
C ALA A 154 -9.98 16.99 5.87
N ILE A 155 -9.14 15.98 5.63
CA ILE A 155 -8.61 15.13 6.69
C ILE A 155 -7.26 15.70 7.14
N ASP A 156 -7.10 15.97 8.44
CA ASP A 156 -5.77 16.13 9.03
C ASP A 156 -5.06 14.77 8.98
N THR A 157 -3.90 14.71 8.31
CA THR A 157 -3.15 13.52 7.84
C THR A 157 -2.68 12.49 8.89
N HIS A 158 -3.33 12.40 10.06
CA HIS A 158 -2.93 11.54 11.18
C HIS A 158 -4.04 10.61 11.67
N THR A 159 -4.90 10.08 10.79
CA THR A 159 -5.82 8.99 11.18
C THR A 159 -5.40 7.66 10.60
N THR A 160 -4.30 7.10 11.10
CA THR A 160 -4.11 5.65 11.05
C THR A 160 -5.08 5.07 12.06
N ILE A 161 -6.27 4.66 11.62
CA ILE A 161 -7.20 3.89 12.46
C ILE A 161 -6.61 2.49 12.58
N VAL A 162 -5.56 2.33 13.40
CA VAL A 162 -5.06 1.02 13.83
C VAL A 162 -5.67 0.81 15.21
N THR A 163 -6.82 0.12 15.25
CA THR A 163 -7.26 -0.53 16.47
C THR A 163 -6.63 -1.92 16.49
N ASN A 164 -6.08 -2.32 17.65
CA ASN A 164 -5.37 -3.59 17.89
C ASN A 164 -6.25 -4.87 17.75
N GLN A 165 -7.38 -4.80 17.05
CA GLN A 165 -8.35 -5.91 16.88
C GLN A 165 -8.58 -6.27 15.39
N GLY A 166 -7.75 -5.75 14.49
CA GLY A 166 -7.92 -5.91 13.05
C GLY A 166 -9.09 -5.06 12.52
N PHE A 167 -9.03 -4.69 11.25
CA PHE A 167 -10.06 -3.94 10.53
C PHE A 167 -11.37 -4.74 10.32
N LYS A 168 -11.70 -5.68 11.21
CA LYS A 168 -12.93 -6.46 11.13
C LYS A 168 -14.11 -5.54 11.42
N SER A 169 -14.69 -5.02 10.33
CA SER A 169 -16.04 -4.47 10.25
C SER A 169 -16.22 -2.98 10.56
N VAL A 170 -15.46 -2.11 9.88
CA VAL A 170 -15.85 -0.70 9.75
C VAL A 170 -16.85 -0.57 8.60
N VAL A 171 -18.11 -0.27 8.93
CA VAL A 171 -19.11 0.16 7.93
C VAL A 171 -18.97 1.66 7.75
N ALA A 172 -18.81 2.11 6.51
CA ALA A 172 -18.67 3.51 6.20
C ALA A 172 -19.99 4.27 6.44
N GLN A 173 -19.92 5.44 7.07
CA GLN A 173 -21.07 6.35 7.25
C GLN A 173 -21.03 7.54 6.27
N GLU A 174 -19.88 7.72 5.62
CA GLU A 174 -19.53 8.80 4.71
C GLU A 174 -18.89 8.15 3.47
N ILE A 175 -18.77 8.90 2.38
CA ILE A 175 -17.94 8.45 1.26
C ILE A 175 -16.49 8.56 1.72
N LEU A 176 -15.79 7.44 1.77
CA LEU A 176 -14.38 7.37 2.11
C LEU A 176 -13.56 7.22 0.83
N THR A 177 -12.52 8.02 0.68
CA THR A 177 -11.56 7.90 -0.41
C THR A 177 -10.23 7.44 0.16
N TYR A 178 -9.78 6.26 -0.25
CA TYR A 178 -8.46 5.73 0.05
C TYR A 178 -7.55 5.93 -1.15
N ARG A 179 -6.29 6.24 -0.90
CA ARG A 179 -5.25 6.30 -1.92
C ARG A 179 -4.10 5.38 -1.55
N GLU A 180 -3.45 4.83 -2.56
CA GLU A 180 -2.20 4.10 -2.34
C GLU A 180 -1.08 5.06 -1.96
N LYS A 181 -0.34 4.72 -0.90
CA LYS A 181 0.83 5.48 -0.45
C LYS A 181 2.01 4.54 -0.31
N THR A 182 3.15 4.95 -0.86
CA THR A 182 4.40 4.21 -0.76
C THR A 182 5.41 4.99 0.05
N ILE A 183 6.02 4.33 1.03
CA ILE A 183 7.11 4.86 1.84
C ILE A 183 8.36 4.01 1.60
N TYR A 184 9.48 4.66 1.33
CA TYR A 184 10.75 3.99 1.11
C TYR A 184 11.59 3.95 2.40
N PHE A 185 12.36 2.88 2.54
CA PHE A 185 13.25 2.60 3.66
C PHE A 185 14.61 2.18 3.14
N ILE A 186 15.65 2.46 3.92
CA ILE A 186 17.00 1.99 3.68
C ILE A 186 17.52 1.25 4.90
N GLY A 187 18.11 0.08 4.67
CA GLY A 187 18.64 -0.81 5.69
C GLY A 187 20.12 -1.08 5.50
N ASP A 188 20.82 -1.26 6.61
CA ASP A 188 22.19 -1.76 6.62
C ASP A 188 22.23 -3.28 6.33
N ARG A 189 23.45 -3.83 6.26
CA ARG A 189 23.70 -5.28 6.12
C ARG A 189 23.17 -6.15 7.27
N TYR A 190 22.74 -5.54 8.37
CA TYR A 190 22.21 -6.23 9.55
C TYR A 190 20.68 -6.19 9.60
N GLY A 191 20.03 -5.63 8.57
CA GLY A 191 18.57 -5.53 8.49
C GLY A 191 17.98 -4.40 9.34
N HIS A 192 18.78 -3.42 9.78
CA HIS A 192 18.26 -2.26 10.50
C HIS A 192 17.71 -1.22 9.52
N PHE A 193 16.41 -1.29 9.24
CA PHE A 193 15.74 -0.36 8.34
C PHE A 193 15.38 0.97 9.02
N LYS A 194 15.63 2.07 8.29
CA LYS A 194 15.21 3.43 8.62
C LYS A 194 14.50 4.07 7.44
N LEU A 195 13.67 5.08 7.69
CA LEU A 195 13.01 5.85 6.63
C LEU A 195 14.03 6.37 5.62
N LEU A 196 13.79 6.21 4.33
CA LEU A 196 14.65 6.77 3.29
C LEU A 196 14.46 8.28 3.25
N ASN A 197 15.42 9.00 3.82
CA ASN A 197 15.48 10.46 3.81
C ASN A 197 16.95 10.90 3.85
N LYS A 198 17.19 12.19 3.60
CA LYS A 198 18.54 12.77 3.57
C LYS A 198 19.36 12.44 4.81
N LYS A 199 18.79 12.60 6.01
CA LYS A 199 19.49 12.35 7.28
C LYS A 199 19.95 10.89 7.40
N ASN A 200 19.06 9.94 7.14
CA ASN A 200 19.34 8.52 7.31
C ASN A 200 20.28 7.98 6.22
N VAL A 201 20.21 8.53 5.00
CA VAL A 201 21.18 8.20 3.94
C VAL A 201 22.58 8.70 4.31
N LEU A 202 22.72 9.94 4.78
CA LEU A 202 24.02 10.47 5.22
C LEU A 202 24.59 9.68 6.41
N TYR A 203 23.74 9.28 7.35
CA TYR A 203 24.15 8.44 8.47
C TYR A 203 24.66 7.08 8.02
N LEU A 204 23.92 6.40 7.13
CA LEU A 204 24.31 5.07 6.64
C LEU A 204 25.60 5.11 5.81
N TYR A 205 25.79 6.16 5.01
CA TYR A 205 26.98 6.36 4.19
C TYR A 205 27.95 7.36 4.83
N SER A 206 28.11 7.34 6.15
CA SER A 206 28.96 8.29 6.89
C SER A 206 30.42 8.35 6.38
N LYS A 207 30.98 7.22 5.93
CA LYS A 207 32.32 7.17 5.32
C LYS A 207 32.41 7.89 3.97
N LYS A 208 31.27 8.07 3.30
CA LYS A 208 31.10 8.71 1.99
C LYS A 208 30.24 9.96 2.06
N GLU A 209 30.11 10.56 3.24
CA GLU A 209 29.19 11.66 3.51
C GLU A 209 29.39 12.86 2.57
N LYS A 210 30.65 13.17 2.23
CA LYS A 210 30.99 14.25 1.29
C LYS A 210 30.44 14.00 -0.12
N GLU A 211 30.63 12.79 -0.64
CA GLU A 211 30.16 12.38 -1.97
C GLU A 211 28.63 12.40 -2.03
N VAL A 212 27.98 11.82 -1.01
CA VAL A 212 26.52 11.78 -0.89
C VAL A 212 25.92 13.18 -0.71
N SER A 213 26.54 14.03 0.11
CA SER A 213 26.08 15.41 0.32
C SER A 213 26.16 16.25 -0.94
N ALA A 214 27.23 16.09 -1.72
CA ALA A 214 27.37 16.76 -3.01
C ALA A 214 26.26 16.33 -3.98
N TYR A 215 26.04 15.02 -4.13
CA TYR A 215 24.96 14.50 -4.97
C TYR A 215 23.59 15.04 -4.57
N LEU A 216 23.23 14.98 -3.28
CA LEU A 216 21.93 15.44 -2.77
C LEU A 216 21.74 16.96 -2.84
N LYS A 217 22.82 17.74 -2.99
CA LYS A 217 22.76 19.18 -3.23
C LYS A 217 22.45 19.45 -4.70
N ASP A 218 23.14 18.76 -5.61
CA ASP A 218 23.02 18.97 -7.05
C ASP A 218 21.79 18.28 -7.65
N ASN A 219 21.28 17.25 -6.96
CA ASN A 219 20.12 16.45 -7.36
C ASN A 219 19.11 16.43 -6.21
N PRO A 220 18.21 17.43 -6.10
CA PRO A 220 17.13 17.40 -5.12
C PRO A 220 16.29 16.13 -5.29
N VAL A 221 16.12 15.38 -4.20
CA VAL A 221 15.38 14.11 -4.17
C VAL A 221 14.06 14.32 -3.43
N ASN A 222 12.93 14.13 -4.12
CA ASN A 222 11.65 13.92 -3.46
C ASN A 222 11.52 12.44 -3.08
N PHE A 223 11.66 12.11 -1.80
CA PHE A 223 11.60 10.73 -1.28
C PHE A 223 10.21 10.07 -1.39
N GLN A 224 9.18 10.81 -1.83
CA GLN A 224 7.86 10.27 -2.15
C GLN A 224 7.70 9.98 -3.65
N LYS A 225 8.64 10.42 -4.49
CA LYS A 225 8.61 10.25 -5.94
C LYS A 225 9.50 9.08 -6.36
N GLU A 226 8.91 8.01 -6.90
CA GLU A 226 9.62 6.78 -7.29
C GLU A 226 10.83 7.05 -8.21
N ALA A 227 10.64 7.90 -9.23
CA ALA A 227 11.72 8.26 -10.15
C ALA A 227 12.93 8.95 -9.46
N ASP A 228 12.69 9.76 -8.43
CA ASP A 228 13.77 10.42 -7.69
C ASP A 228 14.48 9.43 -6.78
N VAL A 229 13.72 8.54 -6.13
CA VAL A 229 14.27 7.44 -5.32
C VAL A 229 15.11 6.50 -6.17
N GLN A 230 14.66 6.14 -7.38
CA GLN A 230 15.41 5.29 -8.29
C GLN A 230 16.73 5.93 -8.71
N ARG A 231 16.74 7.23 -9.05
CA ARG A 231 17.99 7.95 -9.37
C ARG A 231 18.96 7.97 -8.19
N LEU A 232 18.47 8.17 -6.97
CA LEU A 232 19.29 8.07 -5.77
C LEU A 232 19.84 6.66 -5.56
N ILE A 233 19.02 5.62 -5.76
CA ILE A 233 19.43 4.22 -5.67
C ILE A 233 20.59 3.93 -6.61
N GLU A 234 20.49 4.34 -7.89
CA GLU A 234 21.56 4.10 -8.87
C GLU A 234 22.86 4.75 -8.44
N PHE A 235 22.82 5.99 -7.94
CA PHE A 235 24.01 6.65 -7.39
C PHE A 235 24.60 5.90 -6.19
N LEU A 236 23.77 5.39 -5.28
CA LEU A 236 24.24 4.70 -4.07
C LEU A 236 24.84 3.33 -4.36
N LYS A 237 24.44 2.63 -5.44
CA LYS A 237 24.98 1.30 -5.79
C LYS A 237 26.48 1.31 -6.01
N ASP A 238 27.02 2.41 -6.52
CA ASP A 238 28.45 2.58 -6.78
C ASP A 238 29.25 2.92 -5.51
N LEU A 239 28.56 3.15 -4.40
CA LEU A 239 29.16 3.48 -3.10
C LEU A 239 29.13 2.29 -2.16
N LYS A 240 30.20 2.12 -1.39
CA LYS A 240 30.20 1.21 -0.24
C LYS A 240 29.71 1.96 1.00
N ALA A 241 28.63 1.47 1.61
CA ALA A 241 28.13 1.92 2.91
C ALA A 241 29.14 1.67 4.04
#